data_AF-A0A7J8ZJN3-F1
#
_entry.id   AF-A0A7J8ZJN3-F1
#
_cell.length_a   1.000
_cell.length_b   1.000
_cell.length_c   1.000
_cell.angle_alpha   90.00
_cell.angle_beta   90.00
_cell.angle_gamma   90.00
#
_symmetry.space_group_name_H-M   'P 1'
#
loop_
_entity.id
_entity.type
_entity.pdbx_description
1 polymer ?
#
loop_
_entity_poly.entity_id
_entity_poly.type
_entity_poly.pdbx_seq_one_letter_code
_entity_poly.pdbx_strand_id
1 'polypeptide(L)'
;MEGNYSKNKFFLVLALLNMAATLVKGQGTRVGFYSTSCPLVESIVSSTVQSHLQSDPSLGPAILRMHFHDCFVYGCDASILINGPDTEKTAPPNLGVRGYEVIDDAKAQVEATCPGVVSCADILAVAARDAVFLAKGQKWDVATGRRDGKVSLASDADNLPAFTNSIEELKRKFAAFGLNARDLVIVGKL
;
A
#
# COMPACT_ATOMS: atom_id res chain seq x y z
N MET A 1 -45.06 30.79 19.83
CA MET A 1 -44.17 29.62 20.03
C MET A 1 -43.86 28.87 18.74
N GLU A 2 -44.56 29.13 17.63
CA GLU A 2 -44.40 28.42 16.34
C GLU A 2 -43.16 28.85 15.53
N GLY A 3 -42.74 30.10 15.67
CA GLY A 3 -41.61 30.66 14.90
C GLY A 3 -40.24 30.05 15.23
N ASN A 4 -40.06 29.50 16.43
CA ASN A 4 -38.79 28.86 16.83
C ASN A 4 -38.73 27.40 16.34
N TYR A 5 -39.88 26.73 16.27
CA TYR A 5 -40.01 25.36 15.77
C TYR A 5 -39.73 25.26 14.27
N SER A 6 -40.21 26.23 13.48
CA SER A 6 -39.97 26.27 12.02
C SER A 6 -38.51 26.58 11.67
N LYS A 7 -37.85 27.46 12.44
CA LYS A 7 -36.42 27.76 12.25
C LYS A 7 -35.55 26.55 12.57
N ASN A 8 -35.83 25.85 13.67
CA ASN A 8 -35.09 24.64 14.04
C ASN A 8 -35.25 23.52 13.01
N LYS A 9 -36.44 23.35 12.42
CA LYS A 9 -36.64 22.41 11.29
C LYS A 9 -35.82 22.78 10.07
N PHE A 10 -35.77 24.07 9.71
CA PHE A 10 -34.98 24.53 8.55
C PHE A 10 -33.47 24.29 8.77
N PHE A 11 -32.95 24.60 9.96
CA PHE A 11 -31.56 24.32 10.32
C PHE A 11 -31.24 22.82 10.35
N LEU A 12 -32.14 21.98 10.85
CA LEU A 12 -32.00 20.52 10.86
C LEU A 12 -31.97 19.95 9.43
N VAL A 13 -32.85 20.42 8.54
CA VAL A 13 -32.88 19.99 7.13
C VAL A 13 -31.60 20.42 6.41
N LEU A 14 -31.11 21.64 6.64
CA LEU A 14 -29.86 22.14 6.05
C LEU A 14 -28.63 21.38 6.57
N ALA A 15 -28.61 20.99 7.84
CA ALA A 15 -27.55 20.17 8.42
C ALA A 15 -27.53 18.73 7.85
N LEU A 16 -28.70 18.12 7.65
CA LEU A 16 -28.83 16.78 7.04
C LEU A 16 -28.41 16.77 5.55
N LEU A 17 -28.72 17.83 4.80
CA LEU A 17 -28.28 18.00 3.41
C LEU A 17 -26.74 18.14 3.29
N ASN A 18 -26.09 18.79 4.24
CA ASN A 18 -24.62 18.87 4.29
C ASN A 18 -23.95 17.53 4.67
N MET A 19 -24.59 16.71 5.51
CA MET A 19 -24.11 15.35 5.82
C MET A 19 -24.27 14.38 4.63
N ALA A 20 -25.28 14.55 3.78
CA ALA A 20 -25.43 13.74 2.58
C ALA A 20 -24.34 14.04 1.53
N ALA A 21 -23.78 15.25 1.53
CA ALA A 21 -22.70 15.65 0.63
C ALA A 21 -21.31 15.13 1.06
N THR A 22 -21.17 14.58 2.27
CA THR A 22 -19.91 14.00 2.77
C THR A 22 -19.87 12.47 2.71
N LEU A 23 -20.79 11.83 1.97
CA LEU A 23 -20.63 10.44 1.54
C LEU A 23 -19.49 10.35 0.50
N VAL A 24 -18.25 10.45 0.99
CA VAL A 24 -17.07 9.98 0.26
C VAL A 24 -17.20 8.46 0.18
N LYS A 25 -17.86 7.98 -0.88
CA LYS A 25 -17.62 6.62 -1.35
C LYS A 25 -16.16 6.60 -1.78
N GLY A 26 -15.27 6.11 -0.91
CA GLY A 26 -13.94 5.70 -1.35
C GLY A 26 -14.14 4.79 -2.56
N GLN A 27 -13.56 5.14 -3.71
CA GLN A 27 -13.82 4.41 -4.96
C GLN A 27 -13.32 2.96 -4.95
N GLY A 28 -12.76 2.50 -3.83
CA GLY A 28 -12.02 1.25 -3.72
C GLY A 28 -10.79 1.27 -4.61
N THR A 29 -10.05 0.16 -4.61
CA THR A 29 -9.03 -0.06 -5.63
C THR A 29 -9.69 -0.61 -6.89
N ARG A 30 -9.16 -0.25 -8.07
CA ARG A 30 -9.59 -0.80 -9.36
C ARG A 30 -8.43 -0.84 -10.35
N VAL A 31 -8.48 -1.76 -11.30
CA VAL A 31 -7.55 -1.75 -12.43
C VAL A 31 -7.79 -0.48 -13.25
N GLY A 32 -6.71 0.21 -13.63
CA GLY A 32 -6.79 1.48 -14.36
C GLY A 32 -7.28 2.66 -13.53
N PHE A 33 -7.08 2.67 -12.20
CA PHE A 33 -7.48 3.82 -11.35
C PHE A 33 -6.91 5.15 -11.86
N TYR A 34 -5.64 5.15 -12.30
CA TYR A 34 -4.92 6.32 -12.80
C TYR A 34 -5.00 6.53 -14.31
N SER A 35 -5.86 5.82 -15.04
CA SER A 35 -5.89 5.84 -16.52
C SER A 35 -6.09 7.23 -17.12
N THR A 36 -6.70 8.15 -16.37
CA THR A 36 -6.96 9.53 -16.80
C THR A 36 -6.02 10.52 -16.11
N SER A 37 -5.75 10.35 -14.82
CA SER A 37 -5.01 11.34 -14.01
C SER A 37 -3.49 11.18 -14.09
N CYS A 38 -2.99 9.96 -14.32
CA CYS A 38 -1.56 9.71 -14.55
C CYS A 38 -1.38 8.47 -15.45
N PRO A 39 -1.66 8.57 -16.75
CA PRO A 39 -1.68 7.42 -17.67
C PRO A 39 -0.32 6.73 -17.83
N LEU A 40 0.78 7.40 -17.51
CA LEU A 40 2.14 6.88 -17.64
C LEU A 40 2.67 6.19 -16.37
N VAL A 41 1.90 6.14 -15.27
CA VAL A 41 2.37 5.64 -13.98
C VAL A 41 2.96 4.23 -14.05
N GLU A 42 2.24 3.27 -14.66
CA GLU A 42 2.73 1.89 -14.73
C GLU A 42 3.99 1.76 -15.58
N SER A 43 4.10 2.52 -16.68
CA SER A 43 5.31 2.50 -17.51
C SER A 43 6.52 3.12 -16.81
N ILE A 44 6.32 4.21 -16.06
CA ILE A 44 7.38 4.86 -15.29
C ILE A 44 7.90 3.89 -14.23
N VAL A 45 7.01 3.39 -13.37
CA VAL A 45 7.38 2.44 -12.30
C VAL A 45 8.06 1.20 -12.87
N SER A 46 7.51 0.60 -13.93
CA SER A 46 8.11 -0.59 -14.56
C SER A 46 9.51 -0.33 -15.10
N SER A 47 9.74 0.82 -15.74
CA SER A 47 11.06 1.18 -16.27
C SER A 47 12.08 1.46 -15.16
N THR A 48 11.67 2.12 -14.08
CA THR A 48 12.53 2.37 -12.91
C THR A 48 12.94 1.05 -12.27
N VAL A 49 11.97 0.18 -11.98
CA VAL A 49 12.24 -1.15 -11.39
C VAL A 49 13.17 -1.96 -12.29
N GLN A 50 12.91 -1.98 -13.60
CA GLN A 50 13.78 -2.69 -14.55
C GLN A 50 15.22 -2.17 -14.52
N SER A 51 15.44 -0.86 -14.51
CA SER A 51 16.77 -0.26 -14.45
C SER A 51 17.53 -0.65 -13.18
N HIS A 52 16.88 -0.60 -12.02
CA HIS A 52 17.48 -1.00 -10.75
C HIS A 52 17.81 -2.49 -10.71
N LEU A 53 16.89 -3.34 -11.18
CA LEU A 53 17.10 -4.81 -11.22
C LEU A 53 18.18 -5.23 -12.23
N GLN A 54 18.42 -4.46 -13.29
CA GLN A 54 19.54 -4.72 -14.21
C GLN A 54 20.89 -4.50 -13.52
N SER A 55 20.95 -3.58 -12.56
CA SER A 55 22.16 -3.27 -11.80
C SER A 55 22.33 -4.18 -10.58
N ASP A 56 21.24 -4.42 -9.83
CA ASP A 56 21.19 -5.38 -8.73
C ASP A 56 19.93 -6.27 -8.84
N PRO A 57 20.04 -7.47 -9.42
CA PRO A 57 18.92 -8.41 -9.54
C PRO A 57 18.32 -8.83 -8.19
N SER A 58 19.09 -8.70 -7.10
CA SER A 58 18.64 -9.10 -5.78
C SER A 58 17.61 -8.12 -5.17
N LEU A 59 17.42 -6.95 -5.77
CA LEU A 59 16.34 -6.02 -5.43
C LEU A 59 14.95 -6.56 -5.75
N GLY A 60 14.82 -7.47 -6.73
CA GLY A 60 13.53 -8.08 -7.09
C GLY A 60 12.81 -8.73 -5.90
N PRO A 61 13.39 -9.76 -5.26
CA PRO A 61 12.80 -10.34 -4.06
C PRO A 61 12.72 -9.36 -2.89
N ALA A 62 13.64 -8.38 -2.79
CA ALA A 62 13.60 -7.39 -1.71
C ALA A 62 12.38 -6.46 -1.79
N ILE A 63 12.02 -5.98 -2.99
CA ILE A 63 10.83 -5.14 -3.22
C ILE A 63 9.56 -5.95 -2.93
N LEU A 64 9.52 -7.20 -3.37
CA LEU A 64 8.38 -8.08 -3.10
C LEU A 64 8.18 -8.31 -1.60
N ARG A 65 9.28 -8.54 -0.87
CA ARG A 65 9.28 -8.61 0.60
C ARG A 65 8.80 -7.30 1.21
N MET A 66 9.28 -6.15 0.76
CA MET A 66 8.83 -4.85 1.28
C MET A 66 7.31 -4.67 1.13
N HIS A 67 6.74 -5.04 -0.01
CA HIS A 67 5.30 -4.98 -0.21
C HIS A 67 4.52 -5.93 0.71
N PHE A 68 5.04 -7.15 0.95
CA PHE A 68 4.45 -8.06 1.94
C PHE A 68 4.48 -7.45 3.35
N HIS A 69 5.62 -6.88 3.76
CA HIS A 69 5.78 -6.28 5.07
C HIS A 69 4.85 -5.07 5.27
N ASP A 70 4.71 -4.20 4.27
CA ASP A 70 3.74 -3.10 4.26
C ASP A 70 2.32 -3.63 4.49
N CYS A 71 1.87 -4.56 3.64
CA CYS A 71 0.51 -5.07 3.70
C CYS A 71 0.15 -5.82 5.00
N PHE A 72 1.13 -6.42 5.69
CA PHE A 72 0.93 -7.15 6.93
C PHE A 72 1.00 -6.28 8.20
N VAL A 73 1.23 -4.97 8.05
CA VAL A 73 1.17 -4.00 9.16
C VAL A 73 0.05 -2.99 8.85
N TYR A 74 -1.12 -3.18 9.44
CA TYR A 74 -2.35 -2.38 9.23
C TYR A 74 -2.87 -2.20 7.80
N GLY A 75 -2.21 -2.80 6.80
CA GLY A 75 -2.66 -2.84 5.41
C GLY A 75 -1.66 -2.18 4.47
N CYS A 76 -1.91 -2.26 3.17
CA CYS A 76 -0.97 -1.73 2.17
C CYS A 76 -1.13 -0.20 2.05
N ASP A 77 -0.46 0.55 2.92
CA ASP A 77 -0.57 2.01 3.00
C ASP A 77 0.78 2.73 2.95
N ALA A 78 1.87 2.04 2.59
CA ALA A 78 3.22 2.60 2.53
C ALA A 78 3.76 3.12 3.89
N SER A 79 3.19 2.73 5.03
CA SER A 79 3.72 3.09 6.36
C SER A 79 5.16 2.62 6.56
N ILE A 80 5.57 1.51 5.93
CA ILE A 80 6.94 1.00 5.98
C ILE A 80 7.97 1.96 5.35
N LEU A 81 7.54 2.84 4.45
CA LEU A 81 8.41 3.79 3.75
C LEU A 81 8.73 5.03 4.61
N ILE A 82 8.00 5.24 5.69
CA ILE A 82 8.18 6.42 6.57
C ILE A 82 9.51 6.30 7.32
N ASN A 83 10.35 7.32 7.19
CA ASN A 83 11.63 7.40 7.89
C ASN A 83 11.47 8.09 9.25
N GLY A 84 12.19 7.62 10.26
CA GLY A 84 12.25 8.24 11.58
C GLY A 84 12.70 7.26 12.66
N PRO A 85 13.04 7.75 13.86
CA PRO A 85 13.22 6.88 15.02
C PRO A 85 11.90 6.18 15.35
N ASP A 86 11.99 4.95 15.87
CA ASP A 86 10.84 4.15 16.31
C ASP A 86 9.74 3.95 15.24
N THR A 87 10.12 3.98 13.96
CA THR A 87 9.27 3.63 12.82
C THR A 87 9.36 2.15 12.48
N GLU A 88 8.42 1.63 11.71
CA GLU A 88 8.45 0.25 11.20
C GLU A 88 9.79 -0.07 10.53
N LYS A 89 10.35 0.87 9.77
CA LYS A 89 11.65 0.69 9.08
C LYS A 89 12.81 0.36 10.02
N THR A 90 12.72 0.80 11.28
CA THR A 90 13.73 0.54 12.31
C THR A 90 13.43 -0.68 13.17
N ALA A 91 12.26 -1.30 12.99
CA ALA A 91 11.84 -2.46 13.78
C ALA A 91 12.70 -3.70 13.47
N PRO A 92 12.97 -4.58 14.46
CA PRO A 92 13.78 -5.78 14.25
C PRO A 92 13.36 -6.65 13.04
N PRO A 93 12.06 -6.89 12.76
CA PRO A 93 11.63 -7.64 11.58
C PRO A 93 12.02 -6.99 10.23
N ASN A 94 12.22 -5.67 10.23
CA ASN A 94 12.43 -4.86 9.03
C ASN A 94 13.89 -4.48 8.77
N LEU A 95 14.82 -4.80 9.68
CA LEU A 95 16.25 -4.44 9.54
C LEU A 95 16.92 -4.98 8.25
N GLY A 96 16.39 -6.05 7.66
CA GLY A 96 16.86 -6.60 6.40
C GLY A 96 16.02 -6.22 5.17
N VAL A 97 14.98 -5.41 5.32
CA VAL A 97 14.17 -4.93 4.18
C VAL A 97 14.99 -3.86 3.45
N ARG A 98 15.01 -3.90 2.11
CA ARG A 98 15.82 -3.02 1.26
C ARG A 98 15.12 -2.77 -0.09
N GLY A 99 15.67 -1.90 -0.92
CA GLY A 99 15.05 -1.46 -2.18
C GLY A 99 14.17 -0.23 -2.01
N TYR A 100 14.32 0.51 -0.90
CA TYR A 100 13.58 1.75 -0.65
C TYR A 100 13.94 2.81 -1.70
N GLU A 101 15.20 2.83 -2.13
CA GLU A 101 15.75 3.67 -3.18
C GLU A 101 15.03 3.49 -4.52
N VAL A 102 14.55 2.28 -4.82
CA VAL A 102 13.79 2.01 -6.06
C VAL A 102 12.42 2.67 -6.01
N ILE A 103 11.78 2.65 -4.84
CA ILE A 103 10.46 3.25 -4.62
C ILE A 103 10.59 4.79 -4.58
N ASP A 104 11.62 5.31 -3.94
CA ASP A 104 11.90 6.76 -3.88
C ASP A 104 12.19 7.32 -5.28
N ASP A 105 12.99 6.64 -6.09
CA ASP A 105 13.27 7.01 -7.48
C ASP A 105 12.01 6.96 -8.35
N ALA A 106 11.24 5.86 -8.27
CA ALA A 106 9.98 5.73 -8.99
C ALA A 106 9.01 6.85 -8.59
N LYS A 107 8.92 7.17 -7.29
CA LYS A 107 8.10 8.28 -6.79
C LYS A 107 8.57 9.61 -7.33
N ALA A 108 9.86 9.89 -7.34
CA ALA A 108 10.39 11.14 -7.88
C ALA A 108 10.04 11.32 -9.37
N GLN A 109 10.19 10.27 -10.18
CA GLN A 109 9.84 10.32 -11.61
C GLN A 109 8.34 10.46 -11.86
N VAL A 110 7.52 9.78 -11.05
CA VAL A 110 6.06 9.90 -11.09
C VAL A 110 5.63 11.31 -10.69
N GLU A 111 6.17 11.88 -9.62
CA GLU A 111 5.87 13.25 -9.18
C GLU A 111 6.31 14.31 -10.20
N ALA A 112 7.40 14.09 -10.93
CA ALA A 112 7.79 14.96 -12.04
C ALA A 112 6.79 14.93 -13.21
N THR A 113 6.03 13.84 -13.35
CA THR A 113 5.06 13.65 -14.44
C THR A 113 3.63 14.02 -14.04
N CYS A 114 3.19 13.63 -12.84
CA CYS A 114 1.84 13.81 -12.33
C CYS A 114 1.87 14.16 -10.82
N PRO A 115 2.20 15.43 -10.48
CA PRO A 115 2.42 15.85 -9.10
C PRO A 115 1.20 15.59 -8.18
N GLY A 116 1.43 14.95 -7.05
CA GLY A 116 0.45 14.72 -5.99
C GLY A 116 -0.69 13.77 -6.35
N VAL A 117 -0.56 12.99 -7.43
CA VAL A 117 -1.63 12.11 -7.93
C VAL A 117 -1.53 10.68 -7.40
N VAL A 118 -0.33 10.09 -7.45
CA VAL A 118 -0.12 8.66 -7.23
C VAL A 118 0.42 8.42 -5.82
N SER A 119 -0.17 7.49 -5.08
CA SER A 119 0.28 7.12 -3.73
C SER A 119 1.57 6.30 -3.76
N CYS A 120 2.38 6.41 -2.72
CA CYS A 120 3.54 5.54 -2.53
C CYS A 120 3.09 4.07 -2.37
N ALA A 121 1.95 3.83 -1.73
CA ALA A 121 1.38 2.50 -1.58
C ALA A 121 1.10 1.81 -2.93
N ASP A 122 0.58 2.54 -3.92
CA ASP A 122 0.36 1.97 -5.24
C ASP A 122 1.64 1.83 -6.06
N ILE A 123 2.62 2.72 -5.88
CA ILE A 123 3.95 2.55 -6.50
C ILE A 123 4.60 1.26 -5.99
N LEU A 124 4.55 1.00 -4.67
CA LEU A 124 5.06 -0.23 -4.08
C LEU A 124 4.34 -1.48 -4.60
N ALA A 125 3.02 -1.44 -4.72
CA ALA A 125 2.23 -2.56 -5.26
C ALA A 125 2.56 -2.86 -6.73
N VAL A 126 2.68 -1.82 -7.57
CA VAL A 126 3.07 -1.97 -8.98
C VAL A 126 4.52 -2.46 -9.10
N ALA A 127 5.43 -1.91 -8.29
CA ALA A 127 6.84 -2.31 -8.29
C ALA A 127 7.02 -3.78 -7.89
N ALA A 128 6.28 -4.27 -6.90
CA ALA A 128 6.31 -5.68 -6.51
C ALA A 128 5.83 -6.62 -7.65
N ARG A 129 4.78 -6.24 -8.38
CA ARG A 129 4.33 -6.98 -9.57
C ARG A 129 5.39 -7.01 -10.65
N ASP A 130 6.01 -5.86 -10.93
CA ASP A 130 7.04 -5.75 -11.96
C ASP A 130 8.31 -6.52 -11.58
N ALA A 131 8.70 -6.53 -10.30
CA ALA A 131 9.80 -7.34 -9.78
C ALA A 131 9.57 -8.84 -10.03
N VAL A 132 8.36 -9.35 -9.78
CA VAL A 132 8.01 -10.75 -10.06
C VAL A 132 8.04 -11.05 -11.56
N PHE A 133 7.46 -10.17 -12.38
CA PHE A 133 7.45 -10.35 -13.84
C PHE A 133 8.86 -10.36 -14.43
N LEU A 134 9.74 -9.46 -13.98
CA LEU A 134 11.13 -9.39 -14.42
C LEU A 134 11.93 -10.63 -13.98
N ALA A 135 11.59 -11.22 -12.84
CA ALA A 135 12.11 -12.51 -12.37
C ALA A 135 11.49 -13.73 -13.09
N LYS A 136 10.82 -13.53 -14.24
CA LYS A 136 10.16 -14.57 -15.05
C LYS A 136 8.93 -15.21 -14.39
N GLY A 137 8.37 -14.55 -13.37
CA GLY A 137 7.09 -14.91 -12.80
C GLY A 137 5.90 -14.47 -13.67
N GLN A 138 4.70 -14.81 -13.21
CA GLN A 138 3.45 -14.41 -13.89
C GLN A 138 3.21 -12.91 -13.71
N LYS A 139 2.73 -12.24 -14.76
CA LYS A 139 2.20 -10.87 -14.67
C LYS A 139 0.71 -10.91 -14.33
N TRP A 140 0.27 -10.01 -13.45
CA TRP A 140 -1.14 -9.77 -13.16
C TRP A 140 -1.45 -8.27 -13.21
N ASP A 141 -2.73 -7.95 -13.34
CA ASP A 141 -3.23 -6.57 -13.26
C ASP A 141 -3.29 -6.13 -11.80
N VAL A 142 -2.71 -4.97 -11.51
CA VAL A 142 -2.69 -4.40 -10.16
C VAL A 142 -3.85 -3.43 -10.02
N ALA A 143 -4.80 -3.73 -9.14
CA ALA A 143 -5.81 -2.76 -8.74
C ALA A 143 -5.13 -1.65 -7.91
N THR A 144 -5.22 -0.41 -8.38
CA THR A 144 -4.64 0.79 -7.77
C THR A 144 -5.75 1.70 -7.22
N GLY A 145 -5.39 2.71 -6.44
CA GLY A 145 -6.29 3.58 -5.66
C GLY A 145 -6.04 3.54 -4.15
N ARG A 146 -4.94 2.92 -3.68
CA ARG A 146 -4.52 2.96 -2.27
C ARG A 146 -4.11 4.38 -1.89
N ARG A 147 -4.14 4.68 -0.59
CA ARG A 147 -3.69 5.96 -0.05
C ARG A 147 -2.61 5.73 0.97
N ASP A 148 -1.72 6.72 1.10
CA ASP A 148 -0.59 6.64 2.02
C ASP A 148 -1.05 6.86 3.46
N GLY A 149 -0.61 5.95 4.33
CA GLY A 149 -0.66 6.04 5.77
C GLY A 149 0.18 7.21 6.27
N LYS A 150 -0.11 7.64 7.49
CA LYS A 150 0.58 8.78 8.14
C LYS A 150 1.28 8.39 9.43
N VAL A 151 1.16 7.13 9.83
CA VAL A 151 1.66 6.59 11.08
C VAL A 151 2.49 5.36 10.75
N SER A 152 3.64 5.25 11.38
CA SER A 152 4.54 4.10 11.30
C SER A 152 5.17 3.96 12.66
N LEU A 153 4.90 2.84 13.35
CA LEU A 153 5.46 2.56 14.67
C LEU A 153 6.21 1.23 14.64
N ALA A 154 7.38 1.20 15.26
CA ALA A 154 8.20 -0.01 15.32
C ALA A 154 7.46 -1.19 15.98
N SER A 155 6.59 -0.92 16.96
CA SER A 155 5.79 -1.92 17.65
C SER A 155 4.75 -2.60 16.76
N ASP A 156 4.28 -1.93 15.70
CA ASP A 156 3.26 -2.51 14.83
C ASP A 156 3.85 -3.64 13.96
N ALA A 157 5.15 -3.57 13.65
CA ALA A 157 5.88 -4.58 12.92
C ALA A 157 6.06 -5.89 13.72
N ASP A 158 5.85 -5.90 15.05
CA ASP A 158 5.88 -7.15 15.85
C ASP A 158 4.76 -8.14 15.46
N ASN A 159 3.71 -7.65 14.79
CA ASN A 159 2.63 -8.48 14.28
C ASN A 159 3.02 -9.27 13.02
N LEU A 160 4.16 -8.95 12.39
CA LEU A 160 4.63 -9.65 11.20
C LEU A 160 4.78 -11.15 11.46
N PRO A 161 4.45 -12.02 10.49
CA PRO A 161 4.71 -13.45 10.58
C PRO A 161 6.22 -13.71 10.74
N ALA A 162 6.60 -14.34 11.85
CA ALA A 162 7.98 -14.71 12.13
C ALA A 162 8.23 -16.18 11.77
N PHE A 163 9.47 -16.50 11.36
CA PHE A 163 9.89 -17.88 11.08
C PHE A 163 9.84 -18.80 12.32
N THR A 164 9.78 -18.20 13.52
CA THR A 164 9.62 -18.90 14.80
C THR A 164 8.17 -19.16 15.19
N ASN A 165 7.19 -18.55 14.49
CA ASN A 165 5.78 -18.76 14.79
C ASN A 165 5.34 -20.18 14.43
N SER A 166 4.47 -20.76 15.25
CA SER A 166 3.85 -22.05 14.94
C SER A 166 2.95 -21.94 13.69
N ILE A 167 2.71 -23.06 13.00
CA ILE A 167 1.79 -23.09 11.85
C ILE A 167 0.40 -22.56 12.22
N GLU A 168 -0.10 -22.87 13.41
CA GLU A 168 -1.41 -22.39 13.86
C GLU A 168 -1.41 -20.87 14.11
N GLU A 169 -0.31 -20.31 14.59
CA GLU A 169 -0.16 -18.87 14.71
C GLU A 169 -0.07 -18.19 13.36
N LEU A 170 0.69 -18.74 12.41
CA LEU A 170 0.78 -18.24 11.03
C LEU A 170 -0.59 -18.24 10.36
N LYS A 171 -1.38 -19.32 10.49
CA LYS A 171 -2.76 -19.37 9.99
C LYS A 171 -3.63 -18.27 10.58
N ARG A 172 -3.53 -18.00 11.90
CA ARG A 172 -4.28 -16.91 12.54
C ARG A 172 -3.88 -15.54 12.02
N LYS A 173 -2.58 -15.27 11.89
CA LYS A 173 -2.07 -14.00 11.35
C LYS A 173 -2.56 -13.77 9.92
N PHE A 174 -2.47 -14.78 9.05
CA PHE A 174 -2.98 -14.68 7.67
C PHE A 174 -4.51 -14.49 7.62
N ALA A 175 -5.26 -15.22 8.44
CA ALA A 175 -6.72 -15.09 8.50
C ALA A 175 -7.18 -13.68 8.94
N ALA A 176 -6.39 -12.98 9.76
CA ALA A 176 -6.67 -11.59 10.14
C ALA A 176 -6.67 -10.62 8.95
N PHE A 177 -5.97 -10.96 7.87
CA PHE A 177 -5.93 -10.23 6.60
C PHE A 177 -6.83 -10.86 5.51
N GLY A 178 -7.72 -11.78 5.90
CA GLY A 178 -8.60 -12.48 4.96
C GLY A 178 -7.90 -13.52 4.08
N LEU A 179 -6.67 -13.91 4.43
CA LEU A 179 -5.88 -14.90 3.72
C LEU A 179 -6.04 -16.28 4.35
N ASN A 180 -6.10 -17.33 3.52
CA ASN A 180 -6.32 -18.70 3.97
C ASN A 180 -5.01 -19.52 3.99
N ALA A 181 -5.10 -20.80 4.37
CA ALA A 181 -3.93 -21.68 4.48
C ALA A 181 -3.20 -21.90 3.14
N ARG A 182 -3.90 -21.82 2.00
CA ARG A 182 -3.27 -21.87 0.67
C ARG A 182 -2.42 -20.64 0.43
N ASP A 183 -2.91 -19.47 0.81
CA ASP A 183 -2.17 -18.21 0.68
C ASP A 183 -0.92 -18.21 1.56
N LEU A 184 -1.00 -18.76 2.78
CA LEU A 184 0.16 -19.01 3.63
C LEU A 184 1.22 -19.86 2.93
N VAL A 185 0.84 -20.93 2.23
CA VAL A 185 1.79 -21.79 1.51
C VAL A 185 2.41 -21.10 0.30
N ILE A 186 1.66 -20.23 -0.38
CA ILE A 186 2.14 -19.52 -1.58
C ILE A 186 3.03 -18.34 -1.19
N VAL A 187 2.56 -17.48 -0.28
CA VAL A 187 3.25 -16.26 0.17
C VAL A 187 4.37 -16.58 1.16
N GLY A 188 4.22 -17.61 2.00
CA GLY A 188 5.25 -18.01 2.96
C GLY A 188 6.50 -18.65 2.35
N LYS A 189 6.57 -18.78 1.03
CA LYS A 189 7.77 -19.17 0.28
C LYS A 189 8.61 -17.97 -0.21
N LEU A 190 8.17 -16.74 0.10
CA LEU A 190 8.88 -15.50 -0.24
C LEU A 190 10.06 -15.22 0.71
#